data_AF-A0A960U1X9-F1
#
_entry.id   AF-A0A960U1X9-F1
#
_cell.length_a   1.000
_cell.length_b   1.000
_cell.length_c   1.000
_cell.angle_alpha   90.00
_cell.angle_beta   90.00
_cell.angle_gamma   90.00
#
_symmetry.space_group_name_H-M   'P 1'
#
loop_
_entity.id
_entity.type
_entity.pdbx_description
1 polymer ?
#
loop_
_entity_poly.entity_id
_entity_poly.type
_entity_poly.pdbx_seq_one_letter_code
_entity_poly.pdbx_strand_id
1 'polypeptide(L)'
;WLRIDYCPLELPDHAKSLRMIMLRNVTAEKRLDAFMAEKDACGVSTNDPDMVRLIRRLTTVAASDASVLLQGESGTGKTELARLVHRRSPRHHHPFVEVNCGAIPATLIETELFGHVKGAFTGAVKDREGRFKAADGGTLFLDEIGELPRELQPKLLRVLQDGEYEPVGSDKTTKVDVRLVCASNQDLPDLVDIGHFRADLYYRIAVVPLQVPPLRERPGDIPLLLQVIRQRLT
;
A
#
# COMPACT_ATOMS: atom_id res chain seq x y z
N TRP A 1 -30.92 1.58 7.04
CA TRP A 1 -32.33 1.91 6.73
C TRP A 1 -33.08 0.61 6.53
N LEU A 2 -34.11 0.35 7.35
CA LEU A 2 -34.88 -0.90 7.41
C LEU A 2 -35.73 -1.09 6.13
N ARG A 3 -35.87 -2.34 5.65
CA ARG A 3 -36.84 -2.71 4.61
C ARG A 3 -38.00 -3.40 5.33
N ILE A 4 -39.20 -2.97 5.01
CA ILE A 4 -40.43 -3.48 5.60
C ILE A 4 -41.09 -4.36 4.56
N ASP A 5 -41.13 -5.65 4.84
CA ASP A 5 -41.85 -6.62 4.01
C ASP A 5 -43.13 -7.03 4.76
N TYR A 6 -44.24 -7.16 4.02
CA TYR A 6 -45.54 -7.55 4.56
C TYR A 6 -45.90 -8.94 4.07
N CYS A 7 -46.13 -9.86 5.01
CA CYS A 7 -46.74 -11.16 4.70
C CYS A 7 -48.17 -11.16 5.24
N PRO A 8 -49.20 -11.28 4.39
CA PRO A 8 -50.56 -11.44 4.87
C PRO A 8 -50.72 -12.83 5.50
N LEU A 9 -51.12 -12.86 6.77
CA LEU A 9 -51.53 -14.09 7.47
C LEU A 9 -53.05 -14.18 7.41
N GLU A 10 -53.56 -15.22 6.76
CA GLU A 10 -54.98 -15.57 6.82
C GLU A 10 -55.28 -16.31 8.13
N LEU A 11 -56.19 -15.75 8.93
CA LEU A 11 -56.63 -16.33 10.20
C LEU A 11 -58.09 -16.80 10.07
N PRO A 12 -58.50 -17.89 10.76
CA PRO A 12 -59.88 -18.39 10.67
C PRO A 12 -60.92 -17.40 11.21
N ASP A 13 -61.86 -17.08 10.34
CA ASP A 13 -63.16 -16.37 10.34
C ASP A 13 -63.62 -15.37 11.41
N HIS A 14 -63.01 -15.20 12.59
CA HIS A 14 -63.55 -14.25 13.58
C HIS A 14 -62.52 -13.37 14.32
N ALA A 15 -61.37 -13.07 13.71
CA ALA A 15 -60.41 -12.15 14.30
C ALA A 15 -59.94 -11.07 13.30
N LYS A 16 -59.94 -9.82 13.77
CA LYS A 16 -59.45 -8.62 13.07
C LYS A 16 -58.14 -8.90 12.34
N SER A 17 -58.03 -8.44 11.09
CA SER A 17 -56.86 -8.62 10.22
C SER A 17 -55.55 -8.20 10.92
N LEU A 18 -54.73 -9.18 11.32
CA LEU A 18 -53.38 -8.95 11.84
C LEU A 18 -52.40 -8.96 10.67
N ARG A 19 -51.64 -7.86 10.48
CA ARG A 19 -50.54 -7.80 9.53
C ARG A 19 -49.22 -8.02 10.27
N MET A 20 -48.52 -9.11 9.97
CA MET A 20 -47.19 -9.35 10.51
C MET A 20 -46.17 -8.51 9.73
N ILE A 21 -45.53 -7.58 10.42
CA ILE A 21 -44.51 -6.69 9.85
C ILE A 21 -43.15 -7.32 10.13
N MET A 22 -42.50 -7.84 9.08
CA MET A 22 -41.14 -8.35 9.18
C MET A 22 -40.16 -7.20 8.96
N LEU A 23 -39.52 -6.74 10.03
CA LEU A 23 -38.46 -5.74 9.98
C LEU A 23 -37.12 -6.45 9.75
N ARG A 24 -36.62 -6.43 8.51
CA ARG A 24 -35.26 -6.91 8.21
C ARG A 24 -34.26 -5.76 8.22
N ASN A 25 -33.17 -5.94 8.96
CA ASN A 25 -32.07 -4.99 9.01
C ASN A 25 -31.19 -5.13 7.76
N VAL A 26 -31.55 -4.41 6.70
CA VAL A 26 -30.88 -4.39 5.38
C VAL A 26 -29.47 -3.79 5.39
N THR A 27 -28.98 -3.32 6.55
CA THR A 27 -27.67 -2.68 6.63
C THR A 27 -26.55 -3.69 6.34
N ALA A 28 -26.75 -4.96 6.68
CA ALA A 28 -25.79 -6.02 6.36
C ALA A 28 -25.78 -6.36 4.86
N GLU A 29 -26.96 -6.50 4.24
CA GLU A 29 -27.08 -6.81 2.80
C GLU A 29 -26.56 -5.68 1.91
N LYS A 30 -26.92 -4.42 2.17
CA LYS A 30 -26.35 -3.28 1.41
C LYS A 30 -24.85 -3.11 1.62
N ARG A 31 -24.33 -3.46 2.81
CA ARG A 31 -22.88 -3.49 3.05
C ARG A 31 -22.23 -4.62 2.28
N LEU A 32 -22.90 -5.76 2.13
CA LEU A 32 -22.44 -6.93 1.37
C LEU A 32 -22.46 -6.67 -0.14
N ASP A 33 -23.49 -6.03 -0.68
CA ASP A 33 -23.57 -5.64 -2.08
C ASP A 33 -22.51 -4.58 -2.43
N ALA A 34 -22.32 -3.58 -1.56
CA ALA A 34 -21.20 -2.64 -1.69
C ALA A 34 -19.83 -3.35 -1.51
N PHE A 35 -19.75 -4.37 -0.64
CA PHE A 35 -18.56 -5.23 -0.47
C PHE A 35 -18.23 -5.99 -1.76
N MET A 36 -19.26 -6.55 -2.42
CA MET A 36 -19.13 -7.38 -3.61
C MET A 36 -18.81 -6.53 -4.84
N ALA A 37 -19.44 -5.36 -4.99
CA ALA A 37 -19.15 -4.42 -6.08
C ALA A 37 -17.73 -3.80 -5.99
N GLU A 38 -17.20 -3.64 -4.78
CA GLU A 38 -15.83 -3.14 -4.55
C GLU A 38 -14.77 -4.23 -4.74
N LYS A 39 -15.15 -5.50 -4.54
CA LYS A 39 -14.32 -6.70 -4.72
C LYS A 39 -13.76 -6.84 -6.14
N ASP A 40 -14.55 -6.45 -7.15
CA ASP A 40 -14.18 -6.60 -8.56
C ASP A 40 -13.36 -5.43 -9.12
N ALA A 41 -13.37 -4.27 -8.46
CA ALA A 41 -12.76 -3.04 -8.99
C ALA A 41 -11.32 -2.78 -8.52
N CYS A 42 -10.84 -3.45 -7.46
CA CYS A 42 -9.56 -3.13 -6.82
C CYS A 42 -8.37 -3.99 -7.27
N GLY A 43 -8.58 -5.02 -8.10
CA GLY A 43 -7.50 -5.91 -8.57
C GLY A 43 -6.80 -6.71 -7.47
N VAL A 44 -7.24 -6.59 -6.21
CA VAL A 44 -6.80 -7.38 -5.06
C VAL A 44 -8.02 -8.14 -4.56
N SER A 45 -7.99 -9.47 -4.70
CA SER A 45 -9.12 -10.34 -4.34
C SER A 45 -8.93 -10.84 -2.90
N THR A 46 -9.94 -10.66 -2.05
CA THR A 46 -9.94 -11.14 -0.66
C THR A 46 -11.36 -11.50 -0.22
N ASN A 47 -11.49 -12.50 0.66
CA ASN A 47 -12.70 -12.86 1.39
C ASN A 47 -12.57 -12.52 2.89
N ASP A 48 -11.42 -12.01 3.32
CA ASP A 48 -11.16 -11.67 4.70
C ASP A 48 -11.70 -10.26 5.06
N PRO A 49 -12.50 -10.13 6.12
CA PRO A 49 -13.15 -8.87 6.45
C PRO A 49 -12.16 -7.79 6.93
N ASP A 50 -11.00 -8.16 7.51
CA ASP A 50 -9.95 -7.22 7.89
C ASP A 50 -9.21 -6.69 6.68
N MET A 51 -8.86 -7.57 5.74
CA MET A 51 -8.30 -7.17 4.45
C MET A 51 -9.23 -6.24 3.66
N VAL A 52 -10.55 -6.47 3.66
CA VAL A 52 -11.47 -5.54 3.00
C VAL A 52 -11.51 -4.18 3.70
N ARG A 53 -11.49 -4.14 5.03
CA ARG A 53 -11.37 -2.86 5.77
C ARG A 53 -10.07 -2.14 5.43
N LEU A 54 -8.98 -2.87 5.31
CA LEU A 54 -7.67 -2.33 4.92
C LEU A 54 -7.71 -1.75 3.50
N ILE A 55 -8.23 -2.50 2.53
CA ILE A 55 -8.37 -2.05 1.13
C ILE A 55 -9.23 -0.79 1.03
N ARG A 56 -10.31 -0.69 1.81
CA ARG A 56 -11.14 0.52 1.89
C ARG A 56 -10.35 1.72 2.39
N ARG A 57 -9.60 1.55 3.49
CA ARG A 57 -8.74 2.61 4.04
C ARG A 57 -7.69 3.04 3.02
N LEU A 58 -7.03 2.09 2.35
CA LEU A 58 -6.07 2.37 1.29
C LEU A 58 -6.70 3.16 0.14
N THR A 59 -7.92 2.79 -0.26
CA THR A 59 -8.63 3.48 -1.35
C THR A 59 -8.97 4.93 -0.97
N THR A 60 -9.37 5.19 0.27
CA THR A 60 -9.57 6.55 0.77
C THR A 60 -8.27 7.36 0.78
N VAL A 61 -7.17 6.75 1.24
CA VAL A 61 -5.86 7.41 1.35
C VAL A 61 -5.21 7.59 -0.02
N ALA A 62 -5.54 6.76 -1.00
CA ALA A 62 -5.05 6.88 -2.37
C ALA A 62 -5.45 8.22 -3.00
N ALA A 63 -6.58 8.80 -2.60
CA ALA A 63 -7.06 10.10 -3.09
C ALA A 63 -6.20 11.31 -2.65
N SER A 64 -5.29 11.15 -1.68
CA SER A 64 -4.33 12.18 -1.25
C SER A 64 -2.89 11.80 -1.61
N ASP A 65 -1.96 12.75 -1.47
CA ASP A 65 -0.51 12.52 -1.63
C ASP A 65 0.17 12.05 -0.33
N ALA A 66 -0.60 11.66 0.70
CA ALA A 66 -0.03 11.18 1.95
C ALA A 66 0.84 9.92 1.74
N SER A 67 1.96 9.88 2.45
CA SER A 67 2.82 8.70 2.54
C SER A 67 2.07 7.55 3.22
N VAL A 68 2.20 6.36 2.66
CA VAL A 68 1.58 5.13 3.19
C VAL A 68 2.69 4.19 3.63
N LEU A 69 2.59 3.67 4.85
CA LEU A 69 3.48 2.65 5.37
C LEU A 69 2.71 1.34 5.54
N LEU A 70 3.09 0.30 4.79
CA LEU A 70 2.54 -1.05 4.86
C LEU A 70 3.45 -1.96 5.70
N GLN A 71 3.01 -2.36 6.88
CA GLN A 71 3.76 -3.27 7.74
C GLN A 71 3.12 -4.67 7.75
N GLY A 72 3.94 -5.70 7.85
CA GLY A 72 3.48 -7.09 7.95
C GLY A 72 4.46 -8.06 7.29
N GLU A 73 4.27 -9.35 7.49
CA GLU A 73 5.23 -10.38 7.06
C GLU A 73 5.53 -10.35 5.55
N SER A 74 6.70 -10.86 5.15
CA SER A 74 7.05 -11.04 3.74
C SER A 74 6.04 -11.95 3.04
N GLY A 75 5.73 -11.66 1.77
CA GLY A 75 4.76 -12.45 0.98
C GLY A 75 3.27 -12.21 1.29
N THR A 76 2.93 -11.22 2.12
CA THR A 76 1.52 -10.89 2.47
C THR A 76 0.78 -10.05 1.41
N GLY A 77 1.41 -9.74 0.28
CA GLY A 77 0.80 -8.97 -0.82
C GLY A 77 0.99 -7.46 -0.73
N LYS A 78 1.97 -6.97 0.06
CA LYS A 78 2.25 -5.53 0.21
C LYS A 78 2.50 -4.82 -1.12
N THR A 79 3.21 -5.44 -2.07
CA THR A 79 3.43 -4.90 -3.42
C THR A 79 2.12 -4.66 -4.18
N GLU A 80 1.16 -5.59 -4.10
CA GLU A 80 -0.14 -5.44 -4.77
C GLU A 80 -0.99 -4.34 -4.11
N LEU A 81 -0.90 -4.20 -2.79
CA LEU A 81 -1.52 -3.10 -2.05
C LEU A 81 -0.90 -1.75 -2.42
N ALA A 82 0.43 -1.67 -2.58
CA ALA A 82 1.10 -0.45 -3.04
C ALA A 82 0.69 -0.07 -4.47
N ARG A 83 0.58 -1.06 -5.38
CA ARG A 83 0.05 -0.85 -6.73
C ARG A 83 -1.41 -0.41 -6.72
N LEU A 84 -2.22 -0.92 -5.79
CA LEU A 84 -3.59 -0.45 -5.59
C LEU A 84 -3.62 1.03 -5.19
N VAL A 85 -2.79 1.45 -4.23
CA VAL A 85 -2.70 2.87 -3.82
C VAL A 85 -2.38 3.74 -5.03
N HIS A 86 -1.39 3.37 -5.83
CA HIS A 86 -1.02 4.12 -7.02
C HIS A 86 -2.17 4.17 -8.05
N ARG A 87 -2.76 3.02 -8.40
CA ARG A 87 -3.87 2.93 -9.37
C ARG A 87 -5.11 3.74 -8.96
N ARG A 88 -5.33 3.94 -7.66
CA ARG A 88 -6.46 4.70 -7.12
C ARG A 88 -6.10 6.16 -6.81
N SER A 89 -4.89 6.59 -7.13
CA SER A 89 -4.43 7.95 -6.88
C SER A 89 -4.63 8.89 -8.07
N PRO A 90 -4.60 10.21 -7.86
CA PRO A 90 -4.51 11.18 -8.95
C PRO A 90 -3.31 10.93 -9.87
N ARG A 91 -2.25 10.27 -9.38
CA ARG A 91 -1.02 9.97 -10.10
C ARG A 91 -1.04 8.64 -10.88
N HIS A 92 -2.18 7.98 -11.02
CA HIS A 92 -2.30 6.66 -11.65
C HIS A 92 -1.87 6.60 -13.14
N HIS A 93 -1.83 7.74 -13.84
CA HIS A 93 -1.30 7.85 -15.21
C HIS A 93 0.21 8.11 -15.27
N HIS A 94 0.86 8.34 -14.13
CA HIS A 94 2.29 8.60 -14.00
C HIS A 94 3.07 7.33 -13.63
N PRO A 95 4.41 7.34 -13.67
CA PRO A 95 5.21 6.16 -13.36
C PRO A 95 4.95 5.60 -11.96
N PHE A 96 4.91 4.27 -11.86
CA PHE A 96 5.04 3.53 -10.61
C PHE A 96 6.39 2.81 -10.62
N VAL A 97 7.32 3.25 -9.78
CA VAL A 97 8.67 2.69 -9.68
C VAL A 97 8.78 1.91 -8.39
N GLU A 98 9.21 0.65 -8.48
CA GLU A 98 9.41 -0.24 -7.34
C GLU A 98 10.89 -0.46 -7.08
N VAL A 99 11.28 -0.39 -5.81
CA VAL A 99 12.63 -0.66 -5.32
C VAL A 99 12.50 -1.53 -4.07
N ASN A 100 13.09 -2.72 -4.10
CA ASN A 100 13.23 -3.55 -2.92
C ASN A 100 14.61 -3.28 -2.31
N CYS A 101 14.63 -2.73 -1.09
CA CYS A 101 15.84 -2.35 -0.38
C CYS A 101 16.65 -3.57 0.11
N GLY A 102 16.02 -4.69 0.42
CA GLY A 102 16.69 -5.93 0.83
C GLY A 102 17.30 -6.73 -0.34
N ALA A 103 16.83 -6.51 -1.56
CA ALA A 103 17.31 -7.21 -2.77
C ALA A 103 18.55 -6.55 -3.41
N ILE A 104 18.85 -5.30 -3.07
CA ILE A 104 19.96 -4.53 -3.64
C ILE A 104 21.10 -4.46 -2.61
N PRO A 105 22.36 -4.77 -2.99
CA PRO A 105 23.49 -4.60 -2.09
C PRO A 105 23.57 -3.19 -1.51
N ALA A 106 23.90 -3.08 -0.22
CA ALA A 106 24.02 -1.80 0.49
C ALA A 106 24.99 -0.82 -0.20
N THR A 107 26.00 -1.33 -0.91
CA THR A 107 26.95 -0.51 -1.68
C THR A 107 26.38 0.09 -2.96
N LEU A 108 25.26 -0.45 -3.48
CA LEU A 108 24.65 -0.03 -4.74
C LEU A 108 23.34 0.72 -4.56
N ILE A 109 22.64 0.52 -3.43
CA ILE A 109 21.31 1.09 -3.18
C ILE A 109 21.30 2.62 -3.26
N GLU A 110 22.37 3.30 -2.84
CA GLU A 110 22.48 4.76 -3.00
C GLU A 110 22.44 5.15 -4.48
N THR A 111 23.26 4.52 -5.31
CA THR A 111 23.34 4.83 -6.74
C THR A 111 22.10 4.39 -7.52
N GLU A 112 21.39 3.35 -7.07
CA GLU A 112 20.09 3.00 -7.63
C GLU A 112 19.05 4.06 -7.28
N LEU A 113 18.93 4.46 -6.00
CA LEU A 113 17.93 5.44 -5.57
C LEU A 113 18.17 6.84 -6.16
N PHE A 114 19.39 7.35 -6.04
CA PHE A 114 19.73 8.75 -6.36
C PHE A 114 20.45 8.90 -7.69
N GLY A 115 20.90 7.82 -8.33
CA GLY A 115 21.70 7.92 -9.55
C GLY A 115 23.13 8.39 -9.27
N HIS A 116 23.91 8.49 -10.33
CA HIS A 116 25.29 8.96 -10.26
C HIS A 116 25.70 9.66 -11.56
N VAL A 117 26.70 10.52 -11.47
CA VAL A 117 27.39 11.08 -12.63
C VAL A 117 28.64 10.26 -12.97
N LYS A 118 29.09 10.37 -14.22
CA LYS A 118 30.34 9.77 -14.69
C LYS A 118 31.50 10.21 -13.79
N GLY A 119 32.31 9.24 -13.36
CA GLY A 119 33.47 9.48 -12.50
C GLY A 119 33.19 9.55 -11.00
N ALA A 120 31.94 9.35 -10.56
CA ALA A 120 31.58 9.36 -9.14
C ALA A 120 32.29 8.26 -8.31
N PHE A 121 32.60 7.12 -8.92
CA PHE A 121 33.34 6.00 -8.33
C PHE A 121 34.04 5.18 -9.42
N THR A 122 34.89 4.24 -9.00
CA THR A 122 35.57 3.30 -9.92
C THR A 122 34.54 2.42 -10.63
N GLY A 123 34.38 2.62 -11.95
CA GLY A 123 33.37 1.93 -12.77
C GLY A 123 32.17 2.79 -13.18
N ALA A 124 32.06 4.03 -12.69
CA ALA A 124 31.07 5.01 -13.14
C ALA A 124 31.42 5.56 -14.54
N VAL A 125 31.27 4.74 -15.58
CA VAL A 125 31.68 5.06 -16.96
C VAL A 125 30.74 6.05 -17.66
N LYS A 126 29.50 6.18 -17.17
CA LYS A 126 28.47 7.07 -17.71
C LYS A 126 27.57 7.57 -16.57
N ASP A 127 26.82 8.63 -16.85
CA ASP A 127 25.75 9.09 -15.98
C ASP A 127 24.62 8.04 -15.95
N ARG A 128 23.98 7.89 -14.79
CA ARG A 128 22.82 7.02 -14.60
C ARG A 128 21.78 7.71 -13.75
N GLU A 129 20.56 7.75 -14.26
CA GLU A 129 19.41 8.27 -13.53
C GLU A 129 19.02 7.33 -12.38
N GLY A 130 18.66 7.93 -11.25
CA GLY A 130 18.18 7.22 -10.07
C GLY A 130 16.67 6.95 -10.11
N ARG A 131 16.21 6.09 -9.21
CA ARG A 131 14.79 5.72 -9.07
C ARG A 131 13.91 6.89 -8.66
N PHE A 132 14.43 7.86 -7.91
CA PHE A 132 13.69 9.08 -7.63
C PHE A 132 13.36 9.86 -8.90
N LYS A 133 14.33 10.02 -9.81
CA LYS A 133 14.06 10.71 -11.08
C LYS A 133 13.14 9.92 -11.99
N ALA A 134 13.29 8.59 -12.03
CA ALA A 134 12.40 7.73 -12.81
C ALA A 134 10.94 7.77 -12.30
N ALA A 135 10.73 8.07 -11.02
CA ALA A 135 9.41 8.16 -10.38
C ALA A 135 8.82 9.58 -10.38
N ASP A 136 9.49 10.55 -10.99
CA ASP A 136 9.10 11.97 -10.96
C ASP A 136 7.67 12.19 -11.53
N GLY A 137 6.85 12.95 -10.81
CA GLY A 137 5.41 13.12 -11.03
C GLY A 137 4.55 11.91 -10.63
N GLY A 138 5.17 10.78 -10.27
CA GLY A 138 4.52 9.50 -10.04
C GLY A 138 4.59 9.01 -8.59
N THR A 139 4.78 7.70 -8.43
CA THR A 139 4.87 7.02 -7.13
C THR A 139 6.12 6.16 -7.07
N LEU A 140 6.89 6.31 -6.00
CA LEU A 140 7.99 5.42 -5.65
C LEU A 140 7.54 4.50 -4.53
N PHE A 141 7.61 3.20 -4.78
CA PHE A 141 7.39 2.16 -3.80
C PHE A 141 8.73 1.63 -3.29
N LEU A 142 8.98 1.79 -1.98
CA LEU A 142 10.13 1.24 -1.29
C LEU A 142 9.71 0.03 -0.47
N ASP A 143 10.00 -1.17 -0.97
CA ASP A 143 9.79 -2.42 -0.23
C ASP A 143 10.98 -2.70 0.68
N GLU A 144 10.70 -3.31 1.82
CA GLU A 144 11.69 -3.61 2.87
C GLU A 144 12.49 -2.37 3.32
N ILE A 145 11.82 -1.23 3.55
CA ILE A 145 12.46 0.04 3.93
C ILE A 145 13.30 -0.06 5.22
N GLY A 146 13.02 -1.04 6.09
CA GLY A 146 13.83 -1.34 7.28
C GLY A 146 15.27 -1.76 6.95
N GLU A 147 15.50 -2.32 5.77
CA GLU A 147 16.83 -2.74 5.29
C GLU A 147 17.66 -1.56 4.73
N LEU A 148 17.08 -0.35 4.65
CA LEU A 148 17.80 0.81 4.14
C LEU A 148 18.95 1.20 5.10
N PRO A 149 20.21 1.24 4.61
CA PRO A 149 21.36 1.62 5.43
C PRO A 149 21.15 2.94 6.16
N ARG A 150 21.52 2.98 7.44
CA ARG A 150 21.30 4.15 8.32
C ARG A 150 21.91 5.44 7.77
N GLU A 151 23.03 5.34 7.07
CA GLU A 151 23.72 6.45 6.41
C GLU A 151 22.94 7.08 5.24
N LEU A 152 22.01 6.35 4.64
CA LEU A 152 21.18 6.83 3.51
C LEU A 152 19.83 7.42 3.96
N GLN A 153 19.38 7.09 5.17
CA GLN A 153 18.15 7.61 5.74
C GLN A 153 18.08 9.16 5.80
N PRO A 154 19.16 9.92 6.11
CA PRO A 154 19.15 11.38 6.04
C PRO A 154 18.93 11.90 4.62
N LYS A 155 19.51 11.25 3.62
CA LYS A 155 19.37 11.63 2.20
C LYS A 155 17.96 11.38 1.70
N LEU A 156 17.37 10.24 2.10
CA LEU A 156 15.95 9.96 1.87
C LEU A 156 15.04 11.00 2.55
N LEU A 157 15.34 11.37 3.80
CA LEU A 157 14.57 12.38 4.52
C LEU A 157 14.60 13.74 3.81
N ARG A 158 15.78 14.17 3.30
CA ARG A 158 15.92 15.41 2.52
C ARG A 158 15.02 15.42 1.29
N VAL A 159 14.96 14.31 0.54
CA VAL A 159 14.03 14.20 -0.59
C VAL A 159 12.58 14.35 -0.15
N LEU A 160 12.21 13.72 0.96
CA LEU A 160 10.83 13.76 1.45
C LEU A 160 10.42 15.12 1.99
N GLN A 161 11.36 15.92 2.48
CA GLN A 161 11.12 17.24 3.05
C GLN A 161 11.12 18.31 1.96
N ASP A 162 12.15 18.33 1.12
CA ASP A 162 12.46 19.44 0.22
C ASP A 162 12.12 19.13 -1.25
N GLY A 163 11.82 17.87 -1.57
CA GLY A 163 11.59 17.43 -2.95
C GLY A 163 12.85 17.48 -3.80
N GLU A 164 14.04 17.37 -3.19
CA GLU A 164 15.31 17.48 -3.90
C GLU A 164 16.40 16.54 -3.37
N TYR A 165 17.34 16.19 -4.24
CA TYR A 165 18.56 15.47 -3.89
C TYR A 165 19.71 15.77 -4.85
N GLU A 166 20.90 15.33 -4.47
CA GLU A 166 22.11 15.37 -5.29
C GLU A 166 22.50 13.94 -5.72
N PRO A 167 22.66 13.68 -7.04
CA PRO A 167 23.22 12.42 -7.52
C PRO A 167 24.61 12.17 -6.94
N VAL A 168 25.00 10.90 -6.82
CA VAL A 168 26.33 10.56 -6.29
C VAL A 168 27.41 11.15 -7.20
N GLY A 169 28.37 11.87 -6.60
CA GLY A 169 29.46 12.55 -7.29
C GLY A 169 29.08 13.88 -7.96
N SER A 170 27.90 14.45 -7.67
CA SER A 170 27.46 15.73 -8.22
C SER A 170 27.00 16.69 -7.13
N ASP A 171 27.39 17.96 -7.23
CA ASP A 171 26.88 19.06 -6.39
C ASP A 171 25.60 19.69 -6.99
N LYS A 172 25.10 19.15 -8.10
CA LYS A 172 23.91 19.67 -8.77
C LYS A 172 22.65 19.08 -8.14
N THR A 173 21.90 19.94 -7.47
CA THR A 173 20.59 19.62 -6.93
C THR A 173 19.58 19.29 -8.04
N THR A 174 18.86 18.18 -7.84
CA THR A 174 17.78 17.69 -8.71
C THR A 174 16.48 17.75 -7.93
N LYS A 175 15.47 18.44 -8.49
CA LYS A 175 14.11 18.47 -7.94
C LYS A 175 13.27 17.35 -8.50
N VAL A 176 12.44 16.75 -7.65
CA VAL A 176 11.49 15.69 -7.98
C VAL A 176 10.20 15.85 -7.18
N ASP A 177 9.07 15.51 -7.79
CA ASP A 177 7.78 15.40 -7.12
C ASP A 177 7.34 13.93 -7.10
N VAL A 178 7.54 13.25 -5.97
CA VAL A 178 7.32 11.81 -5.85
C VAL A 178 6.43 11.51 -4.67
N ARG A 179 5.32 10.80 -4.90
CA ARG A 179 4.55 10.19 -3.82
C ARG A 179 5.28 8.95 -3.32
N LEU A 180 5.47 8.84 -2.01
CA LEU A 180 6.11 7.68 -1.39
C LEU A 180 5.08 6.66 -0.88
N VAL A 181 5.32 5.38 -1.17
CA VAL A 181 4.70 4.25 -0.48
C VAL A 181 5.82 3.37 0.05
N CYS A 182 5.80 3.03 1.33
CA CYS A 182 6.80 2.18 1.95
C CYS A 182 6.18 0.87 2.42
N ALA A 183 6.97 -0.19 2.42
CA ALA A 183 6.63 -1.44 3.06
C ALA A 183 7.79 -1.96 3.92
N SER A 184 7.46 -2.66 5.01
CA SER A 184 8.44 -3.33 5.88
C SER A 184 7.85 -4.62 6.43
N ASN A 185 8.69 -5.64 6.56
CA ASN A 185 8.41 -6.85 7.35
C ASN A 185 8.90 -6.74 8.80
N GLN A 186 9.76 -5.78 9.09
CA GLN A 186 10.26 -5.46 10.42
C GLN A 186 9.39 -4.40 11.09
N ASP A 187 9.35 -4.44 12.41
CA ASP A 187 8.73 -3.39 13.22
C ASP A 187 9.64 -2.16 13.25
N LEU A 188 9.27 -1.11 12.49
CA LEU A 188 10.08 0.11 12.38
C LEU A 188 10.23 0.85 13.72
N PRO A 189 9.19 0.98 14.56
CA PRO A 189 9.33 1.39 15.96
C PRO A 189 10.48 0.69 16.70
N ASP A 190 10.55 -0.64 16.66
CA ASP A 190 11.64 -1.38 17.32
C ASP A 190 13.00 -1.03 16.73
N LEU A 191 13.09 -0.87 15.40
CA LEU A 191 14.32 -0.42 14.74
C LEU A 191 14.73 1.00 15.14
N VAL A 192 13.77 1.87 15.44
CA VAL A 192 14.03 3.21 15.96
C VAL A 192 14.62 3.12 17.37
N ASP A 193 14.05 2.29 18.23
CA ASP A 193 14.49 2.13 19.62
C ASP A 193 15.91 1.57 19.73
N ILE A 194 16.29 0.63 18.85
CA ILE A 194 17.66 0.09 18.78
C ILE A 194 18.61 0.96 17.93
N GLY A 195 18.11 2.07 17.37
CA GLY A 195 18.90 3.01 16.59
C GLY A 195 19.28 2.52 15.18
N HIS A 196 18.66 1.49 14.63
CA HIS A 196 18.87 1.14 13.22
C HIS A 196 18.06 2.00 12.26
N PHE A 197 16.97 2.61 12.73
CA PHE A 197 16.15 3.52 11.96
C PHE A 197 16.03 4.89 12.62
N ARG A 198 16.04 5.97 11.85
CA ARG A 198 15.89 7.32 12.41
C ARG A 198 14.43 7.62 12.72
N ALA A 199 14.18 8.16 13.92
CA ALA A 199 12.84 8.55 14.36
C ALA A 199 12.20 9.60 13.44
N ASP A 200 12.96 10.60 12.99
CA ASP A 200 12.47 11.66 12.10
C ASP A 200 11.99 11.14 10.75
N LEU A 201 12.73 10.21 10.15
CA LEU A 201 12.32 9.51 8.94
C LEU A 201 11.08 8.65 9.19
N TYR A 202 11.02 7.91 10.30
CA TYR A 202 9.86 7.09 10.65
C TYR A 202 8.57 7.92 10.68
N TYR A 203 8.56 9.03 11.41
CA TYR A 203 7.38 9.90 11.49
C TYR A 203 7.01 10.55 10.15
N ARG A 204 7.98 10.76 9.24
CA ARG A 204 7.72 11.31 7.91
C ARG A 204 7.07 10.29 6.97
N ILE A 205 7.45 9.01 7.06
CA ILE A 205 6.91 7.95 6.19
C ILE A 205 5.64 7.31 6.75
N ALA A 206 5.50 7.24 8.08
CA ALA A 206 4.40 6.61 8.80
C ALA A 206 3.20 7.55 9.01
N VAL A 207 2.85 8.36 8.00
CA VAL A 207 1.66 9.25 8.06
C VAL A 207 0.38 8.41 8.10
N VAL A 208 0.33 7.35 7.28
CA VAL A 208 -0.74 6.35 7.30
C VAL A 208 -0.11 4.97 7.47
N PRO A 209 0.14 4.53 8.71
CA PRO A 209 0.64 3.18 8.99
C PRO A 209 -0.52 2.17 8.93
N LEU A 210 -0.34 1.10 8.19
CA LEU A 210 -1.33 0.03 8.00
C LEU A 210 -0.67 -1.34 8.20
N GLN A 211 -1.24 -2.13 9.10
CA GLN A 211 -0.82 -3.50 9.36
C GLN A 211 -1.55 -4.46 8.40
N VAL A 212 -0.78 -5.25 7.65
CA VAL A 212 -1.27 -6.25 6.70
C VAL A 212 -1.26 -7.61 7.40
N PRO A 213 -2.43 -8.23 7.63
CA PRO A 213 -2.50 -9.48 8.37
C PRO A 213 -1.76 -10.61 7.63
N PRO A 214 -1.05 -11.50 8.33
CA PRO A 214 -0.40 -12.66 7.74
C PRO A 214 -1.43 -13.65 7.19
N LEU A 215 -1.04 -14.50 6.23
CA LEU A 215 -2.00 -15.40 5.57
C LEU A 215 -2.70 -16.37 6.53
N ARG A 216 -2.03 -16.75 7.63
CA ARG A 216 -2.61 -17.60 8.69
C ARG A 216 -3.82 -16.98 9.41
N GLU A 217 -3.94 -15.65 9.40
CA GLU A 217 -5.05 -14.92 10.02
C GLU A 217 -6.21 -14.66 9.05
N ARG A 218 -6.04 -14.99 7.76
CA ARG A 218 -7.04 -14.81 6.69
C ARG A 218 -7.30 -16.11 5.92
N PRO A 219 -7.81 -17.18 6.58
CA PRO A 219 -8.02 -18.48 5.94
C PRO A 219 -9.00 -18.43 4.77
N GLY A 220 -9.94 -17.47 4.75
CA GLY A 220 -10.88 -17.26 3.64
C GLY A 220 -10.21 -16.86 2.32
N ASP A 221 -8.98 -16.34 2.36
CA ASP A 221 -8.21 -15.96 1.17
C ASP A 221 -7.51 -17.16 0.52
N ILE A 222 -7.29 -18.26 1.25
CA ILE A 222 -6.52 -19.41 0.76
C ILE A 222 -7.13 -20.01 -0.51
N PRO A 223 -8.45 -20.33 -0.58
CA PRO A 223 -9.04 -20.91 -1.80
C PRO A 223 -8.96 -19.96 -2.99
N LEU A 224 -9.09 -18.66 -2.75
CA LEU A 224 -9.06 -17.60 -3.76
C LEU A 224 -7.65 -17.43 -4.34
N LEU A 225 -6.63 -17.38 -3.49
CA LEU A 225 -5.24 -17.29 -3.89
C LEU A 225 -4.79 -18.53 -4.68
N LEU A 226 -5.25 -19.73 -4.30
CA LEU A 226 -4.98 -20.95 -5.06
C LEU A 226 -5.51 -20.88 -6.49
N GLN A 227 -6.71 -20.32 -6.69
CA GLN A 227 -7.28 -20.13 -8.03
C GLN A 227 -6.43 -19.16 -8.86
N VAL A 228 -6.04 -18.02 -8.28
CA VAL A 228 -5.22 -17.01 -8.96
C VAL A 228 -3.84 -17.55 -9.32
N ILE A 229 -3.17 -18.25 -8.39
CA ILE A 229 -1.85 -18.83 -8.62
C ILE A 229 -1.93 -19.93 -9.70
N ARG A 230 -2.97 -20.78 -9.66
CA ARG A 230 -3.19 -21.80 -10.69
C ARG A 230 -3.32 -21.18 -12.07
N GLN A 231 -4.06 -20.08 -12.21
CA GLN A 231 -4.23 -19.37 -13.47
C GLN A 231 -2.93 -18.73 -13.99
N ARG A 232 -2.00 -18.34 -13.10
CA ARG A 232 -0.70 -17.78 -13.49
C ARG A 232 0.32 -18.84 -13.90
N LEU A 233 0.18 -20.07 -13.41
CA LEU A 233 1.10 -21.18 -13.68
C LEU A 233 0.68 -22.04 -14.89
N THR A 234 -0.50 -21.79 -15.47
CA THR A 234 -1.01 -22.47 -16.66
C THR A 234 -0.92 -21.53 -17.85
#